data_AF-A0A345UY66-F1
#
_entry.id   AF-A0A345UY66-F1
#
_cell.length_a   1.000
_cell.length_b   1.000
_cell.length_c   1.000
_cell.angle_alpha   90.00
_cell.angle_beta   90.00
_cell.angle_gamma   90.00
#
_symmetry.space_group_name_H-M   'P 1'
#
loop_
_entity.id
_entity.type
_entity.pdbx_description
1 polymer ?
#
loop_
_entity_poly.entity_id
_entity_poly.type
_entity_poly.pdbx_seq_one_letter_code
_entity_poly.pdbx_strand_id
1 'polypeptide(L)'
;MGWHAKVFLAKQGNVPLVGIVGSSNITRRAFGLDKDFNYECDVVFWDETVPEIDKAISLAIGDPGEVSDVIVTTYDENHPANRLPLQVRLLSLEAEILSKAVDF
;
A
#
# COMPACT_ATOMS: atom_id res chain seq x y z
N MET A 1 -15.92 0.82 19.05
CA MET A 1 -14.47 0.84 18.77
C MET A 1 -14.28 1.53 17.43
N GLY A 2 -13.38 2.52 17.33
CA GLY A 2 -13.17 3.30 16.11
C GLY A 2 -12.13 2.68 15.18
N TRP A 3 -12.21 3.01 13.89
CA TRP A 3 -11.21 2.65 12.89
C TRP A 3 -9.87 3.31 13.23
N HIS A 4 -8.78 2.53 13.32
CA HIS A 4 -7.43 3.02 13.62
C HIS A 4 -6.40 2.64 12.53
N ALA A 5 -6.81 1.96 11.47
CA ALA A 5 -5.92 1.57 10.38
C ALA A 5 -5.58 2.77 9.48
N LYS A 6 -4.37 2.76 8.91
CA LYS A 6 -3.89 3.77 7.95
C LYS A 6 -3.80 3.06 6.62
N VAL A 7 -4.65 3.50 5.70
CA VAL A 7 -4.80 2.86 4.41
C VAL A 7 -4.84 3.94 3.34
N PHE A 8 -4.05 3.75 2.30
CA PHE A 8 -4.01 4.61 1.13
C PHE A 8 -4.34 3.80 -0.11
N LEU A 9 -5.15 4.36 -0.99
CA LEU A 9 -5.49 3.76 -2.27
C LEU A 9 -5.22 4.79 -3.38
N ALA A 10 -4.46 4.37 -4.40
CA ALA A 10 -4.33 5.12 -5.64
C ALA A 10 -5.15 4.43 -6.73
N LYS A 11 -5.92 5.22 -7.47
CA LYS A 11 -6.88 4.73 -8.47
C LYS A 11 -6.67 5.40 -9.82
N GLN A 12 -6.89 4.64 -10.89
CA GLN A 12 -7.15 5.18 -12.22
C GLN A 12 -8.65 5.08 -12.50
N GLY A 13 -9.34 6.22 -12.45
CA GLY A 13 -10.80 6.23 -12.45
C GLY A 13 -11.36 5.43 -11.26
N ASN A 14 -12.14 4.39 -11.55
CA ASN A 14 -12.73 3.53 -10.52
C ASN A 14 -11.90 2.28 -10.20
N VAL A 15 -10.75 2.09 -10.85
CA VAL A 15 -9.91 0.91 -10.66
C VAL A 15 -8.77 1.24 -9.68
N PRO A 16 -8.74 0.65 -8.47
CA PRO A 16 -7.59 0.77 -7.59
C PRO A 16 -6.41 -0.01 -8.15
N LEU A 17 -5.25 0.65 -8.25
CA LEU A 17 -4.02 0.11 -8.83
C LEU A 17 -2.90 -0.05 -7.79
N VAL A 18 -2.97 0.73 -6.70
CA VAL A 18 -2.02 0.66 -5.59
C VAL A 18 -2.78 0.71 -4.28
N GLY A 19 -2.40 -0.14 -3.33
CA GLY A 19 -2.84 -0.09 -1.95
C GLY A 19 -1.65 -0.08 -1.00
N ILE A 20 -1.68 0.83 -0.02
CA ILE A 20 -0.66 0.91 1.03
C ILE A 20 -1.38 0.76 2.36
N VAL A 21 -0.92 -0.18 3.18
CA VAL A 21 -1.49 -0.47 4.50
C VAL A 21 -0.36 -0.58 5.51
N GLY A 22 -0.45 0.17 6.60
CA GLY A 22 0.53 0.05 7.67
C GLY A 22 0.33 1.03 8.81
N SER A 23 1.45 1.44 9.43
CA SER A 23 1.46 2.26 10.64
C SER A 23 1.50 3.77 10.36
N SER A 24 1.90 4.16 9.14
CA SER A 24 2.18 5.55 8.77
C SER A 24 0.93 6.44 8.80
N ASN A 25 0.84 7.31 9.81
CA ASN A 25 -0.12 8.42 9.81
C ASN A 25 0.30 9.51 8.82
N ILE A 26 -0.64 10.23 8.21
CA ILE A 26 -0.35 11.41 7.37
C ILE A 26 0.19 12.55 8.25
N THR A 27 1.48 12.48 8.54
CA THR A 27 2.19 13.44 9.38
C THR A 27 3.59 13.66 8.83
N ARG A 28 4.14 14.84 9.09
CA ARG A 28 5.52 15.16 8.74
C ARG A 28 6.55 14.21 9.37
N ARG A 29 6.21 13.53 10.47
CA ARG A 29 7.13 12.60 11.16
C ARG A 29 7.19 11.22 10.50
N ALA A 30 6.10 10.79 9.86
CA ALA A 30 6.05 9.51 9.15
C ALA A 30 6.56 9.63 7.69
N PHE A 31 6.40 10.80 7.07
CA PHE A 31 6.76 11.02 5.65
C PHE A 31 7.82 12.13 5.43
N GLY A 32 8.45 12.61 6.50
CA GLY A 32 9.44 13.68 6.42
C GLY A 32 10.78 13.17 5.87
N LEU A 33 11.41 13.95 5.01
CA LEU A 33 12.73 13.63 4.44
C LEU A 33 13.88 13.97 5.40
N ASP A 34 13.61 14.81 6.39
CA ASP A 34 14.60 15.32 7.33
C ASP A 34 14.36 14.74 8.73
N LYS A 35 15.14 13.69 9.05
CA LYS A 35 15.27 13.01 10.35
C LYS A 35 14.20 11.94 10.69
N ASP A 36 14.66 10.71 10.86
CA ASP A 36 13.86 9.58 11.34
C ASP A 36 13.47 9.81 12.80
N PHE A 37 12.20 10.19 13.01
CA PHE A 37 11.64 10.28 14.36
C PHE A 37 10.80 9.04 14.70
N ASN A 38 10.17 8.44 13.69
CA ASN A 38 9.38 7.22 13.81
C ASN A 38 9.96 6.14 12.90
N TYR A 39 9.94 4.89 13.37
CA TYR A 39 10.12 3.71 12.52
C TYR A 39 8.74 3.23 12.12
N GLU A 40 8.39 3.41 10.85
CA GLU A 40 7.11 2.99 10.29
C GLU A 40 7.33 1.77 9.38
N CYS A 41 6.29 0.96 9.22
CA CYS A 41 6.29 -0.17 8.32
C CYS A 41 4.97 -0.21 7.59
N ASP A 42 5.05 -0.18 6.26
CA ASP A 42 3.89 -0.25 5.38
C ASP A 42 4.07 -1.40 4.38
N VAL A 43 2.97 -2.08 4.10
CA VAL A 43 2.89 -3.06 3.03
C VAL A 43 2.27 -2.39 1.82
N VAL A 44 2.98 -2.46 0.70
CA VAL A 44 2.55 -1.90 -0.58
C VAL A 44 2.14 -3.03 -1.51
N PHE A 45 0.95 -2.92 -2.09
CA PHE A 45 0.44 -3.76 -3.15
C PHE A 45 0.28 -2.90 -4.40
N TRP A 46 0.79 -3.34 -5.55
CA TRP A 46 0.59 -2.63 -6.82
C TRP A 46 0.43 -3.60 -7.98
N ASP A 47 -0.27 -3.16 -9.02
CA ASP A 47 -0.35 -3.86 -10.29
C ASP A 47 0.88 -3.54 -11.15
N GLU A 48 1.83 -4.48 -11.21
CA GLU A 48 3.06 -4.38 -12.02
C GLU A 48 2.79 -4.37 -13.54
N THR A 49 1.58 -4.75 -13.97
CA THR A 49 1.22 -4.74 -15.39
C THR A 49 0.94 -3.34 -15.94
N VAL A 50 0.82 -2.34 -15.05
CA VAL A 50 0.69 -0.92 -15.39
C VAL A 50 2.07 -0.26 -15.36
N PRO A 51 2.71 0.01 -16.53
CA PRO A 51 4.13 0.39 -16.57
C PRO A 51 4.47 1.67 -15.80
N GLU A 52 3.55 2.63 -15.77
CA GLU A 52 3.75 3.89 -15.04
C GLU A 52 3.77 3.68 -13.52
N ILE A 53 2.93 2.78 -13.02
CA ILE A 53 2.88 2.43 -11.60
C ILE A 53 4.11 1.62 -11.22
N ASP A 54 4.43 0.59 -12.01
CA ASP A 54 5.58 -0.26 -11.74
C ASP A 54 6.89 0.53 -11.71
N LYS A 55 7.05 1.46 -12.66
CA LYS A 55 8.19 2.38 -12.67
C LYS A 55 8.23 3.27 -11.43
N ALA A 56 7.09 3.82 -11.00
CA ALA A 56 7.03 4.70 -9.83
C ALA A 56 7.40 3.94 -8.54
N ILE A 57 6.89 2.71 -8.38
CA ILE A 57 7.22 1.85 -7.23
C ILE A 57 8.68 1.41 -7.27
N SER A 58 9.19 1.00 -8.43
CA SER A 58 10.60 0.63 -8.59
C SER A 58 11.55 1.77 -8.25
N LEU A 59 11.23 3.00 -8.66
CA LEU A 59 12.00 4.19 -8.28
C LEU A 59 11.95 4.47 -6.77
N ALA A 60 10.83 4.19 -6.11
CA ALA A 60 10.68 4.37 -4.66
C ALA A 60 11.41 3.29 -3.85
N ILE A 61 11.45 2.05 -4.36
CA ILE A 61 12.24 0.95 -3.77
C ILE A 61 13.74 1.23 -3.88
N GLY A 62 14.17 1.87 -4.97
CA GLY A 62 15.59 2.14 -5.23
C GLY A 62 16.34 0.91 -5.74
N ASP A 63 17.67 0.98 -5.75
CA ASP A 63 18.50 -0.09 -6.28
C ASP A 63 18.53 -1.30 -5.31
N PRO A 64 18.35 -2.55 -5.81
CA PRO A 64 18.28 -3.78 -4.99
C PRO A 64 19.51 -4.07 -4.12
N GLY A 65 20.62 -3.34 -4.31
CA GLY A 65 21.86 -3.48 -3.55
C GLY A 65 22.02 -2.49 -2.39
N GLU A 66 21.18 -1.44 -2.30
CA GLU A 66 21.34 -0.38 -1.30
C GLU A 66 20.31 -0.41 -0.16
N VAL A 67 19.17 -1.09 -0.34
CA VAL A 67 18.05 -0.97 0.61
C VAL A 67 17.82 -2.27 1.38
N SER A 68 18.38 -2.36 2.59
CA SER A 68 18.23 -3.53 3.47
C SER A 68 16.83 -3.70 4.06
N ASP A 69 16.01 -2.66 4.00
CA ASP A 69 14.78 -2.55 4.80
C ASP A 69 13.50 -2.79 3.97
N VAL A 70 13.65 -3.12 2.68
CA VAL A 70 12.52 -3.38 1.77
C VAL A 70 12.53 -4.84 1.33
N ILE A 71 11.40 -5.53 1.50
CA ILE A 71 11.19 -6.90 1.04
C ILE A 71 10.22 -6.84 -0.14
N VAL A 72 10.69 -7.29 -1.31
CA VAL A 72 9.88 -7.37 -2.53
C VAL A 72 9.56 -8.83 -2.80
N THR A 73 8.28 -9.14 -3.03
CA THR A 73 7.81 -10.46 -3.43
C THR A 73 6.66 -10.33 -4.42
N THR A 74 6.51 -11.33 -5.27
CA THR A 74 5.35 -11.45 -6.14
C THR A 74 4.10 -11.77 -5.31
N TYR A 75 2.96 -11.23 -5.73
CA TYR A 75 1.67 -11.54 -5.13
C TYR A 75 1.18 -12.91 -5.60
N ASP A 76 1.21 -13.91 -4.73
CA ASP A 76 0.67 -15.24 -5.03
C ASP A 76 -0.81 -15.33 -4.66
N GLU A 77 -1.69 -15.34 -5.66
CA GLU A 77 -3.15 -15.45 -5.46
C GLU A 77 -3.55 -16.79 -4.82
N ASN A 78 -2.74 -17.83 -4.99
CA ASN A 78 -2.99 -19.16 -4.43
C ASN A 78 -2.50 -19.28 -2.98
N HIS A 79 -1.73 -18.31 -2.50
CA HIS A 79 -1.26 -18.32 -1.12
C HIS A 79 -2.45 -18.27 -0.16
N PRO A 80 -2.48 -19.11 0.90
CA PRO A 80 -3.61 -19.17 1.83
C PRO A 80 -3.95 -17.86 2.55
N ALA A 81 -3.05 -16.87 2.54
CA ALA A 81 -3.32 -15.53 3.10
C ALA A 81 -3.97 -14.56 2.10
N ASN A 82 -3.78 -14.76 0.80
CA ASN A 82 -4.27 -13.88 -0.25
C ASN A 82 -5.66 -14.32 -0.72
N ARG A 83 -5.83 -15.61 -1.08
CA ARG A 83 -7.07 -16.31 -1.49
C ARG A 83 -7.92 -15.64 -2.58
N LEU A 84 -7.48 -14.50 -3.10
CA LEU A 84 -8.18 -13.62 -4.01
C LEU A 84 -7.16 -13.00 -4.95
N PRO A 85 -7.54 -12.76 -6.21
CA PRO A 85 -6.74 -11.96 -7.12
C PRO A 85 -6.45 -10.58 -6.54
N LEU A 86 -5.27 -10.03 -6.85
CA LEU A 86 -4.83 -8.73 -6.30
C LEU A 86 -5.89 -7.64 -6.53
N GLN A 87 -6.44 -7.57 -7.75
CA GLN A 87 -7.44 -6.58 -8.10
C GLN A 87 -8.71 -6.70 -7.24
N VAL A 88 -9.14 -7.93 -6.95
CA VAL A 88 -10.30 -8.19 -6.08
C VAL A 88 -10.00 -7.79 -4.65
N ARG A 89 -8.77 -8.02 -4.18
CA ARG A 89 -8.32 -7.61 -2.84
C ARG A 89 -8.35 -6.09 -2.69
N LEU A 90 -7.84 -5.34 -3.67
CA LEU A 90 -7.84 -3.88 -3.67
C LEU A 90 -9.27 -3.30 -3.71
N LEU A 91 -10.15 -3.86 -4.53
CA LEU A 91 -11.57 -3.46 -4.56
C LEU A 91 -12.28 -3.74 -3.23
N SER A 92 -11.98 -4.87 -2.58
CA SER A 92 -12.56 -5.21 -1.27
C SER A 92 -12.07 -4.24 -0.19
N LEU A 93 -10.79 -3.86 -0.23
CA LEU A 93 -10.21 -2.88 0.68
C LEU A 93 -10.86 -1.50 0.51
N GLU A 94 -11.11 -1.06 -0.72
CA GLU A 94 -11.87 0.16 -0.99
C GLU A 94 -13.27 0.11 -0.38
N ALA A 95 -14.02 -0.96 -0.62
CA ALA A 95 -15.37 -1.12 -0.09
C ALA A 95 -15.38 -1.09 1.45
N GLU A 96 -14.38 -1.71 2.08
CA GLU A 96 -14.22 -1.69 3.54
C GLU A 96 -14.01 -0.26 4.07
N ILE A 97 -13.07 0.49 3.49
CA ILE A 97 -12.80 1.88 3.87
C ILE A 97 -14.07 2.73 3.73
N LEU A 98 -14.75 2.62 2.59
CA LEU A 98 -15.97 3.38 2.32
C LEU A 98 -17.09 3.01 3.31
N SER A 99 -17.25 1.74 3.66
CA SER A 99 -18.25 1.31 4.64
C SER A 99 -18.01 1.86 6.04
N LYS A 100 -16.75 2.12 6.39
CA LYS A 100 -16.32 2.63 7.71
C LYS A 100 -16.29 4.16 7.76
N ALA A 101 -16.27 4.82 6.60
CA ALA A 101 -16.33 6.27 6.49
C ALA A 101 -17.73 6.85 6.71
N VAL A 102 -18.79 6.03 6.78
CA VAL A 102 -20.20 6.50 6.84
C VAL A 102 -20.74 6.65 8.27
N ASP A 103 -19.97 6.34 9.31
CA ASP A 103 -20.40 6.53 10.71
C ASP A 103 -20.05 7.94 11.23
N PHE A 104 -20.63 8.99 10.59
CA PHE A 104 -20.59 10.37 11.10
C PHE A 104 -21.91 10.76 11.77
#